data_AF-A0A2E5CV35-F1
#
_entry.id   AF-A0A2E5CV35-F1
#
_cell.length_a   1.000
_cell.length_b   1.000
_cell.length_c   1.000
_cell.angle_alpha   90.00
_cell.angle_beta   90.00
_cell.angle_gamma   90.00
#
_symmetry.space_group_name_H-M   'P 1'
#
loop_
_entity.id
_entity.type
_entity.pdbx_description
1 polymer ?
#
loop_
_entity_poly.entity_id
_entity_poly.type
_entity_poly.pdbx_seq_one_letter_code
_entity_poly.pdbx_strand_id
1 'polypeptide(L)' 'MKENSENPLNLEDKLYTVEEFASIINEKFGNNNNVSDIFLTEMFLAKYPIYSCKIKKSEQHISQENCSCC' A
#
# COMPACT_ATOMS: atom_id res chain seq x y z
N MET A 1 -23.25 -2.01 -8.93
CA MET A 1 -21.81 -2.23 -9.15
C MET A 1 -21.31 -3.00 -7.96
N LYS A 2 -20.76 -4.21 -8.15
CA LYS A 2 -20.14 -4.95 -7.04
C LYS A 2 -18.88 -4.19 -6.67
N GLU A 3 -18.88 -3.47 -5.56
CA GLU A 3 -17.64 -2.99 -4.96
C GLU A 3 -16.76 -4.22 -4.77
N ASN A 4 -15.62 -4.25 -5.47
CA ASN A 4 -14.68 -5.34 -5.36
C ASN A 4 -14.08 -5.26 -3.96
N SER A 5 -14.63 -6.02 -3.01
CA SER A 5 -14.21 -6.04 -1.60
C SER A 5 -12.73 -6.37 -1.43
N GLU A 6 -12.12 -6.93 -2.47
CA GLU A 6 -10.71 -7.30 -2.54
C GLU A 6 -9.78 -6.15 -2.91
N ASN A 7 -10.27 -5.02 -3.45
CA ASN A 7 -9.44 -3.86 -3.76
C ASN A 7 -10.07 -2.56 -3.25
N PRO A 8 -10.17 -2.36 -1.92
CA PRO A 8 -10.73 -1.15 -1.34
C PRO A 8 -10.02 0.13 -1.79
N LEU A 9 -8.83 0.09 -2.37
CA LEU A 9 -8.10 1.25 -2.91
C LEU A 9 -8.28 1.45 -4.42
N ASN A 10 -8.90 0.51 -5.15
CA ASN A 10 -8.98 0.49 -6.61
C ASN A 10 -7.61 0.70 -7.30
N LEU A 11 -6.53 0.14 -6.73
CA LEU A 11 -5.18 0.29 -7.31
C LEU A 11 -5.05 -0.42 -8.64
N GLU A 12 -4.36 0.24 -9.57
CA GLU A 12 -3.90 -0.32 -10.84
C GLU A 12 -2.89 -1.45 -10.59
N ASP A 13 -2.60 -2.21 -11.65
CA ASP A 13 -1.57 -3.25 -11.63
C ASP A 13 -0.19 -2.64 -11.90
N LYS A 14 0.32 -1.89 -10.91
CA LYS A 14 1.66 -1.29 -10.93
C LYS A 14 2.23 -1.21 -9.51
N LEU A 15 3.53 -0.90 -9.45
CA LEU A 15 4.22 -0.65 -8.18
C LEU A 15 4.15 0.83 -7.81
N TYR A 16 3.82 1.11 -6.55
CA TYR A 16 3.68 2.43 -5.95
C TYR A 16 4.83 2.70 -4.99
N THR A 17 5.33 3.94 -4.93
CA THR A 17 6.17 4.35 -3.80
C THR A 17 5.34 4.45 -2.52
N VAL A 18 6.01 4.58 -1.37
CA VAL A 18 5.34 4.80 -0.08
C VAL A 18 4.52 6.10 -0.11
N GLU A 19 5.08 7.16 -0.71
CA GLU A 19 4.43 8.48 -0.83
C GLU A 19 3.19 8.40 -1.73
N GLU A 20 3.29 7.74 -2.89
CA GLU A 20 2.15 7.53 -3.80
C GLU A 20 1.04 6.73 -3.12
N PHE A 21 1.40 5.66 -2.41
CA PHE A 21 0.43 4.82 -1.71
C PHE A 21 -0.25 5.55 -0.54
N ALA A 22 0.51 6.30 0.25
CA ALA A 22 0.00 7.12 1.34
C ALA A 22 -0.95 8.22 0.84
N SER A 23 -0.61 8.86 -0.29
CA SER A 23 -1.49 9.85 -0.95
C SER A 23 -2.84 9.25 -1.32
N ILE A 24 -2.86 8.04 -1.90
CA ILE A 24 -4.11 7.34 -2.25
C ILE A 24 -4.93 7.00 -1.01
N ILE A 25 -4.29 6.56 0.09
CA ILE A 25 -5.00 6.31 1.35
C ILE A 25 -5.66 7.59 1.86
N ASN A 26 -4.93 8.71 1.86
CA ASN A 26 -5.43 10.01 2.32
C ASN A 26 -6.59 10.52 1.44
N GLU A 27 -6.50 10.38 0.13
CA GLU A 27 -7.59 10.75 -0.80
C GLU A 27 -8.86 9.93 -0.53
N LYS A 28 -8.71 8.65 -0.17
CA LYS A 28 -9.85 7.72 -0.05
C LYS A 28 -10.48 7.67 1.34
N PHE A 29 -9.68 7.84 2.39
CA PHE A 29 -10.11 7.71 3.78
C PHE A 29 -10.07 9.03 4.57
N GLY A 30 -9.64 10.13 3.93
CA GLY A 30 -9.49 11.44 4.56
C GLY A 30 -8.05 11.70 4.97
N ASN A 31 -7.64 12.96 4.81
CA ASN A 31 -6.26 13.39 5.05
C ASN A 31 -5.94 13.32 6.56
N ASN A 32 -5.03 12.41 6.94
CA ASN A 32 -4.47 12.35 8.29
C ASN A 32 -3.10 13.02 8.29
N ASN A 33 -3.11 14.36 8.23
CA ASN A 33 -1.92 15.21 8.08
C ASN A 33 -0.89 15.08 9.22
N ASN A 34 -1.23 14.37 10.30
CA ASN A 34 -0.42 14.19 11.49
C ASN A 34 0.36 12.86 11.51
N VAL A 35 0.21 12.03 10.48
CA VAL A 35 0.83 10.70 10.39
C VAL A 35 1.84 10.70 9.23
N SER A 36 3.02 10.12 9.44
CA SER A 36 4.01 9.99 8.36
C SER A 36 3.56 8.98 7.30
N ASP A 37 3.93 9.21 6.04
CA ASP A 37 3.56 8.34 4.91
C ASP A 37 4.00 6.89 5.11
N ILE A 38 5.17 6.68 5.73
CA ILE A 38 5.68 5.35 6.12
C ILE A 38 4.72 4.68 7.09
N PHE A 39 4.37 5.35 8.19
CA PHE A 39 3.52 4.76 9.23
C PHE A 39 2.10 4.50 8.72
N LEU A 40 1.56 5.41 7.91
CA LEU A 40 0.25 5.25 7.28
C LEU A 40 0.24 4.03 6.34
N THR A 41 1.30 3.86 5.54
CA THR A 41 1.46 2.72 4.65
C THR A 41 1.59 1.41 5.43
N GLU A 42 2.46 1.34 6.44
CA GLU A 42 2.64 0.15 7.29
C GLU A 42 1.34 -0.26 8.00
N MET A 43 0.62 0.71 8.59
CA MET A 43 -0.67 0.47 9.25
C MET A 43 -1.69 -0.10 8.26
N PHE A 44 -1.72 0.43 7.03
CA PHE A 44 -2.65 -0.03 6.02
C PHE A 44 -2.29 -1.43 5.50
N LEU A 45 -1.00 -1.71 5.29
CA LEU A 45 -0.51 -3.03 4.89
C LEU A 45 -0.76 -4.10 5.96
N ALA A 46 -0.66 -3.74 7.25
CA ALA A 46 -1.02 -4.65 8.35
C ALA A 46 -2.49 -5.07 8.29
N LYS A 47 -3.38 -4.18 7.83
CA LYS A 47 -4.81 -4.46 7.66
C LYS A 47 -5.12 -5.15 6.33
N TYR A 48 -4.41 -4.79 5.27
CA TYR A 48 -4.62 -5.26 3.90
C TYR A 48 -3.29 -5.74 3.28
N PRO A 49 -2.79 -6.92 3.70
CA PRO A 49 -1.47 -7.42 3.29
C PRO A 49 -1.37 -7.68 1.79
N ILE A 50 -2.51 -7.82 1.10
CA ILE A 50 -2.62 -7.96 -0.37
C ILE A 50 -1.93 -6.83 -1.15
N TYR A 51 -1.77 -5.64 -0.56
CA TYR A 51 -1.12 -4.52 -1.22
C TYR A 51 0.40 -4.52 -1.08
N SER A 52 0.97 -5.42 -0.27
CA SER A 52 2.43 -5.49 -0.08
C SER A 52 3.19 -5.75 -1.38
N CYS A 53 2.64 -6.58 -2.28
CA CYS A 53 3.21 -6.81 -3.61
C CYS A 53 3.15 -5.57 -4.53
N LYS A 54 2.35 -4.55 -4.19
CA LYS A 54 2.19 -3.32 -4.96
C LYS A 54 3.08 -2.17 -4.47
N ILE A 55 3.90 -2.36 -3.43
CA ILE A 55 4.82 -1.33 -2.94
C ILE A 55 6.22 -1.55 -3.52
N LYS A 56 6.82 -0.49 -4.09
CA LYS A 56 8.22 -0.48 -4.52
C LYS A 56 9.10 -0.70 -3.29
N LYS A 57 9.77 -1.85 -3.24
CA LYS A 57 10.85 -2.09 -2.27
C LYS A 57 12.05 -1.25 -2.68
N SER A 58 12.67 -0.53 -1.74
CA SER A 58 13.91 0.18 -2.05
C SER A 58 15.01 -0.84 -2.38
N GLU A 59 15.84 -0.55 -3.38
CA GLU A 59 16.95 -1.41 -3.81
C GLU A 59 17.99 -1.66 -2.69
N GLN A 60 17.90 -0.95 -1.56
CA GLN A 60 18.78 -1.11 -0.40
C GLN A 60 18.35 -2.25 0.54
N HIS A 61 17.16 -2.82 0.38
CA HIS A 61 16.74 -4.04 1.08
C HIS A 61 16.95 -5.28 0.19
N ILE A 62 18.21 -5.54 -0.14
CA ILE A 62 18.61 -6.83 -0.71
C ILE A 62 18.45 -7.90 0.38
N SER A 63 17.74 -8.96 0.02
CA SER A 63 17.52 -10.20 0.76
C SER A 63 16.65 -10.08 2.02
N GLN A 64 15.36 -10.37 1.89
CA GLN A 64 14.83 -11.62 2.43
C GLN A 64 13.37 -11.81 2.03
N GLU A 65 13.13 -13.03 1.57
CA GLU A 65 11.86 -13.69 1.36
C GLU A 65 10.96 -13.16 0.24
N ASN A 66 10.88 -14.01 -0.79
CA ASN A 66 9.82 -14.07 -1.78
C ASN A 66 8.55 -13.41 -1.28
N CYS A 67 8.07 -12.39 -2.00
CA CYS A 67 6.64 -12.12 -1.99
C CYS A 67 5.96 -13.39 -2.49
N SER A 68 5.54 -14.28 -1.58
CA SER A 68 4.49 -15.24 -1.86
C SER A 68 3.21 -14.42 -2.01
N CYS A 69 3.09 -13.78 -3.18
CA CYS A 69 1.79 -13.32 -3.64
C CYS A 69 0.95 -14.59 -3.79
N CYS A 70 0.05 -14.83 -2.81
CA CYS A 70 -0.99 -15.85 -2.90
C CYS A 70 -2.03 -15.42 -3.95
#